data_AF-A0A383EHK9-F1
#
_entry.id   AF-A0A383EHK9-F1
#
_cell.length_a   1.000
_cell.length_b   1.000
_cell.length_c   1.000
_cell.angle_alpha   90.00
_cell.angle_beta   90.00
_cell.angle_gamma   90.00
#
_symmetry.space_group_name_H-M   'P 1'
#
loop_
_entity.id
_entity.type
_entity.pdbx_description
1 polymer ?
#
loop_
_entity_poly.entity_id
_entity_poly.type
_entity_poly.pdbx_seq_one_letter_code
_entity_poly.pdbx_strand_id
1 'polypeptide(L)'
;VAFKRPHIVSVPSGQAFLEQLVDGLVDDFCDSQPEALASVTILLPTRRATRRLKEAFLLSNNSTMSLLPRIYAIGDIEEEDSITNGSDSISELINKAHSVPPTMSPTRQKLLLAKLIHRWWGLRTDDSTKPFDQALHVARGLANFLDHFQTTRLDISSLDTLVPED
;
A
#
# COMPACT_ATOMS: atom_id res chain seq x y z
N VAL A 1 4.84 3.68 27.69
CA VAL A 1 4.41 2.26 27.72
C VAL A 1 4.62 1.68 26.32
N ALA A 2 5.47 0.66 26.17
CA ALA A 2 5.66 -0.04 24.89
C ALA A 2 4.93 -1.38 24.99
N PHE A 3 4.01 -1.66 24.07
CA PHE A 3 3.31 -2.93 24.02
C PHE A 3 4.34 -4.06 23.79
N LYS A 4 4.70 -4.80 24.85
CA LYS A 4 5.70 -5.89 24.82
C LYS A 4 5.30 -7.09 23.95
N ARG A 5 4.04 -7.14 23.52
CA ARG A 5 3.44 -8.16 22.65
C ARG A 5 2.38 -7.49 21.77
N PRO A 6 2.07 -8.03 20.58
CA PRO A 6 1.01 -7.49 19.74
C PRO A 6 -0.31 -7.50 20.51
N HIS A 7 -0.89 -6.32 20.71
CA HIS A 7 -2.18 -6.12 21.36
C HIS A 7 -3.24 -5.96 20.27
N ILE A 8 -4.20 -6.90 20.22
CA ILE A 8 -5.24 -6.93 19.19
C ILE A 8 -6.53 -6.42 19.81
N VAL A 9 -7.10 -5.39 19.20
CA VAL A 9 -8.35 -4.76 19.63
C VAL A 9 -9.30 -4.71 18.43
N SER A 10 -10.61 -4.80 18.69
CA SER A 10 -11.65 -4.71 17.67
C SER A 10 -12.68 -3.65 18.04
N VAL A 11 -13.19 -2.94 17.04
CA VAL A 11 -14.32 -2.03 17.18
C VAL A 11 -15.58 -2.72 16.64
N PRO A 12 -16.74 -2.64 17.33
CA PRO A 12 -17.99 -3.20 16.85
C PRO A 12 -18.39 -2.67 15.47
N SER A 13 -19.00 -3.52 14.65
CA SER A 13 -19.54 -3.09 13.35
C SER A 13 -20.61 -2.02 13.52
N GLY A 14 -20.61 -1.03 12.63
CA GLY A 14 -21.56 0.10 12.66
C GLY A 14 -21.11 1.28 13.53
N GLN A 15 -20.04 1.13 14.31
CA GLN A 15 -19.40 2.26 14.99
C GLN A 15 -18.40 2.98 14.09
N ALA A 16 -18.22 4.26 14.36
CA ALA A 16 -17.27 5.09 13.63
C ALA A 16 -15.84 4.76 14.12
N PHE A 17 -15.12 3.96 13.33
CA PHE A 17 -13.87 3.31 13.75
C PHE A 17 -12.80 4.31 14.22
N LEU A 18 -12.65 5.44 13.53
CA LEU A 18 -11.57 6.40 13.81
C LEU A 18 -11.86 7.18 15.09
N GLU A 19 -13.12 7.49 15.36
CA GLU A 19 -13.58 8.13 16.58
C GLU A 19 -13.37 7.19 17.77
N GLN A 20 -13.79 5.92 17.65
CA GLN A 20 -13.55 4.91 18.69
C GLN A 20 -12.05 4.64 18.93
N LEU A 21 -11.23 4.73 17.88
CA LEU A 21 -9.77 4.64 18.01
C LEU A 21 -9.20 5.83 18.79
N VAL A 22 -9.69 7.05 18.52
CA VAL A 22 -9.28 8.24 19.27
C VAL A 22 -9.68 8.12 20.73
N ASP A 23 -10.92 7.73 21.02
CA ASP A 23 -11.40 7.54 22.40
C ASP A 23 -10.55 6.51 23.15
N GLY A 24 -10.27 5.36 22.53
CA GLY A 24 -9.40 4.34 23.12
C GLY A 24 -7.97 4.81 23.35
N LEU A 25 -7.40 5.59 22.42
CA LEU A 25 -6.06 6.18 22.61
C LEU A 25 -6.06 7.28 23.67
N VAL A 26 -7.16 8.00 23.86
CA VAL A 26 -7.31 8.98 24.93
C VAL A 26 -7.33 8.30 26.28
N ASP A 27 -8.12 7.25 26.42
CA ASP A 27 -8.21 6.49 27.66
C ASP A 27 -6.89 5.79 28.01
N ASP A 28 -6.22 5.17 27.03
CA ASP A 28 -4.94 4.47 27.24
C ASP A 28 -3.80 5.40 27.69
N PHE A 29 -3.86 6.68 27.29
CA PHE A 29 -2.80 7.66 27.55
C PHE A 29 -3.22 8.76 28.55
N CYS A 30 -4.40 8.68 29.17
CA CYS A 30 -4.89 9.71 30.08
C CYS A 30 -3.96 9.97 31.28
N ASP A 31 -3.35 8.92 31.83
CA ASP A 31 -2.41 8.97 32.96
C ASP A 31 -0.94 9.16 32.52
N SER A 32 -0.68 9.26 31.21
CA SER A 32 0.67 9.40 30.66
C SER A 32 1.09 10.86 30.53
N GLN A 33 2.40 11.11 30.38
CA GLN A 33 2.89 12.44 30.02
C GLN A 33 2.32 12.86 28.65
N PRO A 34 2.01 14.16 28.45
CA PRO A 34 1.37 14.65 27.22
C PRO A 34 2.20 14.38 25.95
N GLU A 35 3.52 14.22 26.09
CA GLU A 35 4.46 13.88 25.02
C GLU A 35 4.47 12.39 24.64
N ALA A 36 3.91 11.52 25.49
CA ALA A 36 3.88 10.08 25.23
C ALA A 36 3.11 9.75 23.94
N LEU A 37 2.02 10.46 23.66
CA LEU A 37 1.24 10.26 22.44
C LEU A 37 2.00 10.69 21.18
N ALA A 38 2.86 11.72 21.27
CA ALA A 38 3.68 12.19 20.15
C ALA A 38 4.69 11.14 19.66
N SER A 39 5.05 10.20 20.54
CA SER A 39 5.92 9.06 20.20
C SER A 39 5.19 7.92 19.49
N VAL A 40 3.85 7.93 19.49
CA VAL A 40 3.03 6.89 18.85
C VAL A 40 3.00 7.12 17.35
N THR A 41 3.16 6.03 16.59
CA THR A 41 3.00 6.01 15.14
C THR A 41 1.74 5.24 14.77
N ILE A 42 0.86 5.87 14.00
CA ILE A 42 -0.40 5.29 13.52
C ILE A 42 -0.28 5.11 12.00
N LEU A 43 -0.43 3.88 11.53
CA LEU A 43 -0.44 3.53 10.12
C LEU A 43 -1.89 3.29 9.66
N LEU A 44 -2.31 3.99 8.62
CA LEU A 44 -3.67 3.94 8.08
C LEU A 44 -3.67 3.53 6.61
N PRO A 45 -4.78 2.93 6.12
CA PRO A 45 -4.83 2.42 4.75
C PRO A 45 -4.87 3.53 3.69
N THR A 46 -5.37 4.73 4.01
CA THR A 46 -5.57 5.81 3.02
C THR A 46 -5.32 7.20 3.61
N ARG A 47 -4.96 8.17 2.76
CA ARG A 47 -4.91 9.62 3.10
C ARG A 47 -6.25 10.14 3.64
N ARG A 48 -7.38 9.60 3.18
CA ARG A 48 -8.70 10.01 3.68
C ARG A 48 -8.87 9.62 5.15
N ALA A 49 -8.39 8.44 5.54
CA ALA A 49 -8.41 8.00 6.93
C ALA A 49 -7.47 8.85 7.80
N THR A 50 -6.27 9.21 7.31
CA THR A 50 -5.34 10.06 8.07
C THR A 50 -5.94 11.44 8.35
N ARG A 51 -6.56 12.08 7.35
CA ARG A 51 -7.25 13.36 7.54
C ARG A 51 -8.40 13.24 8.55
N ARG A 52 -9.24 12.21 8.41
CA ARG A 52 -10.37 11.98 9.32
C ARG A 52 -9.94 11.70 10.75
N LEU A 53 -8.85 10.98 10.95
CA LEU A 53 -8.29 10.74 12.28
C LEU A 53 -7.80 12.05 12.92
N LYS A 54 -7.09 12.90 12.15
CA LYS A 54 -6.66 14.23 12.62
C LYS A 54 -7.85 15.11 13.02
N GLU A 55 -8.91 15.13 12.21
CA GLU A 55 -10.17 15.83 12.52
C GLU A 55 -10.83 15.30 13.81
N ALA A 56 -10.88 13.97 13.98
CA ALA A 56 -11.45 13.34 15.17
C ALA A 56 -10.67 13.72 16.46
N PHE A 57 -9.33 13.75 16.40
CA PHE A 57 -8.51 14.22 17.51
C PHE A 57 -8.83 15.68 17.89
N LEU A 58 -8.96 16.57 16.90
CA LEU A 58 -9.30 17.98 17.13
C LEU A 58 -10.69 18.15 17.75
N LEU A 59 -11.67 17.36 17.31
CA LEU A 59 -13.03 17.41 17.84
C LEU A 59 -13.12 16.88 19.28
N SER A 60 -12.24 15.96 19.67
CA SER A 60 -12.25 15.37 21.02
C SER A 60 -11.95 16.39 22.15
N ASN A 61 -11.44 17.60 21.82
CA ASN A 61 -11.25 18.74 22.74
C ASN A 61 -10.66 18.38 24.12
N ASN A 62 -9.83 17.34 24.20
CA ASN A 62 -9.29 16.89 25.46
C ASN A 62 -7.98 17.65 25.76
N SER A 63 -8.00 18.51 26.77
CA SER A 63 -6.87 19.39 27.15
C SER A 63 -5.60 18.63 27.53
N THR A 64 -5.70 17.32 27.75
CA THR A 64 -4.61 16.40 28.07
C THR A 64 -3.74 16.05 26.84
N MET A 65 -4.26 16.21 25.61
CA MET A 65 -3.52 15.89 24.37
C MET A 65 -3.02 17.15 23.66
N SER A 66 -1.92 17.72 24.16
CA SER A 66 -1.31 18.88 23.51
C SER A 66 -0.55 18.52 22.22
N LEU A 67 -0.20 17.24 22.01
CA LEU A 67 0.62 16.78 20.89
C LEU A 67 -0.04 15.59 20.18
N LEU A 68 -0.15 15.68 18.86
CA LEU A 68 -0.71 14.62 18.03
C LEU A 68 0.32 13.50 17.77
N PRO A 69 -0.15 12.25 17.62
CA PRO A 69 0.70 11.15 17.18
C PRO A 69 1.18 11.36 15.74
N ARG A 70 2.23 10.62 15.34
CA ARG A 70 2.67 10.57 13.94
C ARG A 70 1.71 9.68 13.15
N ILE A 71 1.08 10.21 12.11
CA ILE A 71 0.03 9.51 11.36
C ILE A 71 0.44 9.39 9.88
N TYR A 72 0.56 8.16 9.37
CA TYR A 72 0.99 7.88 7.99
C TYR A 72 -0.02 7.04 7.21
N ALA A 73 -0.08 7.24 5.89
CA ALA A 73 -0.83 6.39 4.97
C ALA A 73 0.08 5.34 4.32
N ILE A 74 -0.28 4.06 4.38
CA ILE A 74 0.56 2.95 3.87
C ILE A 74 0.75 3.02 2.35
N GLY A 75 -0.27 3.47 1.60
CA GLY A 75 -0.22 3.56 0.14
C GLY A 75 0.45 4.81 -0.42
N ASP A 76 1.01 5.68 0.43
CA ASP A 76 1.43 7.04 0.05
C ASP A 76 2.72 7.47 0.73
N ILE A 77 3.60 6.49 0.99
CA ILE A 77 4.89 6.71 1.67
C ILE A 77 5.86 7.51 0.78
N GLU A 78 5.53 7.73 -0.50
CA GLU A 78 6.53 8.06 -1.51
C GLU A 78 7.07 9.50 -1.49
N GLU A 79 6.34 10.55 -1.08
CA GLU A 79 6.88 11.92 -1.28
C GLU A 79 6.57 12.99 -0.22
N GLU A 80 5.52 12.90 0.59
CA GLU A 80 5.06 14.09 1.37
C GLU A 80 5.66 14.23 2.78
N ASP A 81 6.20 13.15 3.35
CA ASP A 81 6.60 13.12 4.77
C ASP A 81 8.13 13.00 5.01
N SER A 82 8.95 13.02 3.95
CA SER A 82 10.40 12.84 4.07
C SER A 82 11.14 14.00 4.79
N ILE A 83 10.44 15.08 5.15
CA ILE A 83 11.13 16.33 5.56
C ILE A 83 11.18 16.54 7.07
N THR A 84 10.40 15.84 7.91
CA THR A 84 10.50 16.09 9.36
C THR A 84 9.97 14.90 10.16
N ASN A 85 10.87 14.13 10.77
CA ASN A 85 10.81 13.66 12.17
C ASN A 85 11.68 12.42 12.39
N GLY A 86 12.75 12.58 13.18
CA GLY A 86 13.72 11.54 13.52
C GLY A 86 13.09 10.33 14.20
N SER A 87 12.96 9.24 13.47
CA SER A 87 12.95 7.88 14.00
C SER A 87 13.63 6.97 12.99
N ASP A 88 14.83 6.50 13.31
CA ASP A 88 15.70 5.75 12.41
C ASP A 88 15.02 4.53 11.78
N SER A 89 14.06 3.89 12.48
CA SER A 89 13.40 2.65 12.03
C SER A 89 12.42 2.82 10.86
N ILE A 90 11.74 3.97 10.75
CA ILE A 90 10.80 4.22 9.63
C ILE A 90 11.54 4.87 8.47
N SER A 91 12.54 5.70 8.76
CA SER A 91 13.46 6.21 7.73
C SER A 91 14.15 5.08 6.98
N GLU A 92 14.51 3.97 7.63
CA GLU A 92 15.01 2.77 6.94
C GLU A 92 13.98 2.11 6.00
N LEU A 93 12.71 2.03 6.39
CA LEU A 93 11.64 1.52 5.54
C LEU A 93 11.37 2.43 4.33
N ILE A 94 11.41 3.74 4.54
CA ILE A 94 11.27 4.77 3.48
C ILE A 94 12.48 4.72 2.54
N ASN A 95 13.69 4.62 3.07
CA ASN A 95 14.92 4.47 2.28
C ASN A 95 14.90 3.18 1.44
N LYS A 96 14.32 2.10 1.97
CA LYS A 96 14.12 0.86 1.23
C LYS A 96 13.05 1.02 0.13
N ALA A 97 12.02 1.82 0.36
CA ALA A 97 11.04 2.19 -0.67
C ALA A 97 11.69 3.02 -1.80
N HIS A 98 12.59 3.95 -1.48
CA HIS A 98 13.34 4.73 -2.49
C HIS A 98 14.34 3.90 -3.32
N SER A 99 14.66 2.67 -2.91
CA SER A 99 15.49 1.75 -3.71
C SER A 99 14.74 1.09 -4.86
N VAL A 100 13.42 1.26 -4.93
CA VAL A 100 12.57 0.71 -6.00
C VAL A 100 12.66 1.61 -7.23
N PRO A 101 12.95 1.07 -8.44
CA PRO A 101 12.95 1.85 -9.66
C PRO A 101 11.57 2.43 -9.94
N PRO A 102 11.48 3.62 -10.57
CA PRO A 102 10.21 4.30 -10.78
C PRO A 102 9.23 3.43 -11.59
N THR A 103 7.97 3.44 -11.16
CA THR A 103 6.89 2.66 -11.77
C THR A 103 6.81 2.87 -13.27
N MET A 104 6.82 1.79 -14.05
CA MET A 104 6.63 1.87 -15.50
C MET A 104 5.22 2.36 -15.83
N SER A 105 5.10 3.32 -16.75
CA SER A 105 3.77 3.78 -17.17
C SER A 105 2.97 2.64 -17.82
N PRO A 106 1.65 2.52 -17.57
CA PRO A 106 0.84 1.42 -18.11
C PRO A 106 0.88 1.37 -19.64
N THR A 107 0.93 2.52 -20.30
CA THR A 107 1.03 2.62 -21.77
C THR A 107 2.37 2.08 -22.28
N ARG A 108 3.47 2.41 -21.60
CA ARG A 108 4.81 1.91 -21.96
C ARG A 108 4.88 0.39 -21.78
N GLN A 109 4.40 -0.13 -20.65
CA GLN A 109 4.35 -1.57 -20.38
C GLN A 109 3.55 -2.31 -21.46
N LYS A 110 2.35 -1.83 -21.80
CA LYS A 110 1.52 -2.41 -22.87
C LYS A 110 2.21 -2.43 -24.22
N LEU A 111 2.86 -1.33 -24.63
CA LEU A 111 3.59 -1.27 -25.91
C LEU A 111 4.80 -2.21 -25.95
N LEU A 112 5.53 -2.34 -24.83
CA LEU A 112 6.65 -3.27 -24.72
C LEU A 112 6.17 -4.72 -24.83
N LEU A 113 5.09 -5.08 -24.12
CA LEU A 113 4.48 -6.40 -24.21
C LEU A 113 3.98 -6.70 -25.62
N ALA A 114 3.29 -5.76 -26.26
CA ALA A 114 2.82 -5.91 -27.64
C ALA A 114 3.98 -6.16 -28.62
N LYS A 115 5.10 -5.44 -28.47
CA LYS A 115 6.32 -5.67 -29.27
C LYS A 115 6.90 -7.08 -29.06
N LEU A 116 6.93 -7.55 -27.82
CA LEU A 116 7.42 -8.90 -27.48
C LEU A 116 6.51 -9.99 -28.08
N ILE A 117 5.19 -9.83 -27.94
CA ILE A 117 4.19 -10.76 -28.49
C ILE A 117 4.28 -10.81 -30.02
N HIS A 118 4.34 -9.66 -30.67
CA HIS A 118 4.41 -9.58 -32.13
C HIS A 118 5.69 -10.24 -32.67
N ARG A 119 6.84 -10.00 -32.01
CA ARG A 119 8.10 -10.68 -32.34
C ARG A 119 8.01 -12.19 -32.10
N TRP A 120 7.38 -12.61 -31.00
CA TRP A 120 7.20 -14.02 -30.66
C TRP A 120 6.32 -14.75 -31.68
N TRP A 121 5.25 -14.11 -32.18
CA TRP A 121 4.44 -14.67 -33.28
C TRP A 121 5.25 -14.83 -34.57
N GLY A 122 6.03 -13.82 -34.96
CA GLY A 122 6.86 -13.89 -36.17
C GLY A 122 7.93 -14.98 -36.15
N LEU A 123 8.31 -15.48 -34.96
CA LEU A 123 9.29 -16.56 -34.80
C LEU A 123 8.66 -17.97 -34.83
N ARG A 124 7.36 -18.11 -34.56
CA ARG A 124 6.69 -19.42 -34.40
C ARG A 124 5.62 -19.73 -35.43
N THR A 125 5.15 -18.72 -36.17
CA THR A 125 4.08 -18.88 -37.15
C THR A 125 4.70 -18.80 -38.53
N ASP A 126 4.65 -19.90 -39.30
CA ASP A 126 5.05 -19.94 -40.72
C ASP A 126 4.07 -19.13 -41.61
N ASP A 127 2.88 -18.85 -41.07
CA ASP A 127 1.84 -18.07 -41.72
C ASP A 127 1.86 -16.62 -41.19
N SER A 128 1.67 -15.69 -42.13
CA SER A 128 1.79 -14.23 -42.02
C SER A 128 1.73 -13.65 -40.59
N THR A 129 2.77 -12.89 -40.22
CA THR A 129 2.83 -12.20 -38.92
C THR A 129 1.54 -11.44 -38.64
N LYS A 130 0.81 -11.88 -37.61
CA LYS A 130 -0.46 -11.26 -37.19
C LYS A 130 -0.27 -9.75 -36.97
N PRO A 131 -1.31 -8.94 -37.28
CA PRO A 131 -1.18 -7.49 -37.22
C PRO A 131 -0.94 -7.00 -35.79
N PHE A 132 -0.28 -5.85 -35.67
CA PHE A 132 0.21 -5.32 -34.39
C PHE A 132 -0.93 -4.89 -33.45
N ASP A 133 -2.08 -4.52 -33.98
CA ASP A 133 -3.30 -4.23 -33.23
C ASP A 133 -3.77 -5.45 -32.40
N GLN A 134 -3.69 -6.64 -32.97
CA GLN A 134 -4.01 -7.88 -32.26
C GLN A 134 -2.99 -8.16 -31.15
N ALA A 135 -1.71 -7.87 -31.39
CA ALA A 135 -0.68 -7.97 -30.35
C ALA A 135 -0.94 -6.98 -29.20
N LEU A 136 -1.43 -5.79 -29.50
CA LEU A 136 -1.81 -4.79 -28.50
C LEU A 136 -3.02 -5.24 -27.66
N HIS A 137 -4.00 -5.89 -28.30
CA HIS A 137 -5.15 -6.45 -27.59
C HIS A 137 -4.73 -7.56 -26.62
N VAL A 138 -3.90 -8.49 -27.07
CA VAL A 138 -3.37 -9.59 -26.23
C VAL A 138 -2.46 -9.05 -25.11
N ALA A 139 -1.63 -8.04 -25.39
CA ALA A 139 -0.77 -7.41 -24.41
C ALA A 139 -1.54 -6.87 -23.20
N ARG A 140 -2.76 -6.38 -23.40
CA ARG A 140 -3.62 -5.93 -22.30
C ARG A 140 -4.05 -7.08 -21.39
N GLY A 141 -4.48 -8.20 -21.97
CA GLY A 141 -4.86 -9.39 -21.21
C GLY A 141 -3.68 -9.97 -20.43
N LEU A 142 -2.51 -10.04 -21.09
CA LEU A 142 -1.28 -10.53 -20.47
C LEU A 142 -0.79 -9.63 -19.34
N ALA A 143 -0.83 -8.31 -19.51
CA ALA A 143 -0.46 -7.36 -18.44
C ALA A 143 -1.32 -7.59 -17.19
N ASN A 144 -2.64 -7.61 -17.35
CA ASN A 144 -3.56 -7.88 -16.25
C ASN A 144 -3.27 -9.23 -15.57
N PHE A 145 -2.96 -10.26 -16.36
CA PHE A 145 -2.62 -11.59 -15.83
C PHE A 145 -1.35 -11.55 -14.98
N LEU A 146 -0.28 -10.92 -15.47
CA LEU A 146 0.97 -10.76 -14.73
C LEU A 146 0.77 -9.98 -13.41
N ASP A 147 -0.06 -8.93 -13.45
CA ASP A 147 -0.37 -8.13 -12.26
C ASP A 147 -1.09 -8.97 -11.19
N HIS A 148 -1.94 -9.94 -11.59
CA HIS A 148 -2.57 -10.86 -10.65
C HIS A 148 -1.56 -11.78 -9.95
N PHE A 149 -0.57 -12.32 -10.67
CA PHE A 149 0.50 -13.13 -10.07
C PHE A 149 1.30 -12.34 -9.04
N GLN A 150 1.65 -11.10 -9.38
CA GLN A 150 2.40 -10.22 -8.49
C GLN A 150 1.57 -9.87 -7.23
N THR A 151 0.29 -9.54 -7.40
CA THR A 151 -0.62 -9.20 -6.30
C THR A 151 -0.81 -10.38 -5.35
N THR A 152 -0.91 -11.59 -5.91
CA THR A 152 -1.09 -12.84 -5.14
C THR A 152 0.23 -13.43 -4.63
N ARG A 153 1.38 -12.83 -4.99
CA ARG A 153 2.74 -13.29 -4.66
C ARG A 153 3.00 -14.74 -5.08
N LEU A 154 2.47 -15.11 -6.25
CA LEU A 154 2.71 -16.39 -6.87
C LEU A 154 3.95 -16.33 -7.77
N ASP A 155 4.73 -17.41 -7.79
CA ASP A 155 5.82 -17.56 -8.75
C ASP A 155 5.23 -17.90 -10.13
N ILE A 156 5.78 -17.30 -11.19
CA ILE A 156 5.32 -17.57 -12.55
C ILE A 156 5.72 -18.99 -13.01
N SER A 157 6.66 -19.63 -12.32
CA SER A 157 7.03 -21.03 -12.54
C SER A 157 5.90 -22.01 -12.22
N SER A 158 4.91 -21.63 -11.40
CA SER A 158 3.81 -22.51 -10.99
C SER A 158 2.65 -22.57 -11.99
N LEU A 159 2.79 -21.95 -13.17
CA LEU A 159 1.74 -21.88 -14.20
C LEU A 159 1.15 -23.25 -14.57
N ASP A 160 2.00 -24.27 -14.68
CA ASP A 160 1.61 -25.62 -15.08
C ASP A 160 0.73 -26.35 -14.04
N THR A 161 0.63 -25.80 -12.83
CA THR A 161 -0.12 -26.41 -11.71
C THR A 161 -1.44 -25.70 -11.38
N LEU A 162 -1.79 -24.64 -12.11
CA LEU A 162 -2.91 -23.75 -11.75
C LEU A 162 -4.28 -24.24 -12.22
N VAL A 163 -4.34 -25.15 -13.18
CA VAL A 163 -5.59 -25.75 -13.65
C VAL A 163 -5.58 -27.21 -13.24
N PRO A 164 -6.52 -27.67 -12.39
CA PRO A 164 -6.70 -29.09 -12.13
C PRO A 164 -6.97 -29.79 -13.45
N GLU A 165 -6.24 -30.88 -13.76
CA GLU A 165 -6.67 -31.78 -14.83
C GLU A 165 -7.94 -32.48 -14.33
N ASP A 166 -9.05 -32.31 -15.06
CA ASP A 166 -10.31 -33.00 -14.77
C ASP A 166 -10.14 -34.52 -14.65
#